data_AF-A0A7C1N1J7-F1
#
_entry.id   AF-A0A7C1N1J7-F1
#
_cell.length_a   1.000
_cell.length_b   1.000
_cell.length_c   1.000
_cell.angle_alpha   90.00
_cell.angle_beta   90.00
_cell.angle_gamma   90.00
#
_symmetry.space_group_name_H-M   'P 1'
#
loop_
_entity.id
_entity.type
_entity.pdbx_description
1 polymer ?
#
loop_
_entity_poly.entity_id
_entity_poly.type
_entity_poly.pdbx_seq_one_letter_code
_entity_poly.pdbx_strand_id
1 'polypeptide(L)'
;MKTYTAFLRWWLIFILMILGSITLYVTGMIDEINRADFTKISFFIYGLFIVFSIHTGILTYRSCKTGHINEGETGWFVADKLMALGMVGTVIGFIYTLQSVFVGLDTSSTEAMQGALSSMSTGMSTALYTTASGLICSLLLKVQLFNLSQGQKNSHEG
;
A
#
# COMPACT_ATOMS: atom_id res chain seq x y z
N MET A 1 -24.56 6.25 -22.64
CA MET A 1 -23.17 6.20 -23.14
C MET A 1 -22.11 6.64 -22.12
N LYS A 2 -22.39 7.55 -21.17
CA LYS A 2 -21.40 8.06 -20.18
C LYS A 2 -20.94 7.03 -19.12
N THR A 3 -21.70 5.98 -18.84
CA THR A 3 -21.37 4.97 -17.81
C THR A 3 -20.21 4.04 -18.22
N TYR A 4 -20.13 3.68 -19.51
CA TYR A 4 -19.06 2.83 -20.04
C TYR A 4 -17.68 3.49 -19.96
N THR A 5 -17.60 4.81 -20.10
CA THR A 5 -16.33 5.55 -19.98
C THR A 5 -15.73 5.52 -18.57
N ALA A 6 -16.55 5.43 -17.52
CA ALA A 6 -16.06 5.36 -16.14
C ALA A 6 -15.40 4.00 -15.84
N PHE A 7 -16.03 2.90 -16.30
CA PHE A 7 -15.47 1.55 -16.19
C PHE A 7 -14.17 1.41 -16.99
N LEU A 8 -14.14 1.94 -18.22
CA LEU A 8 -12.94 1.86 -19.07
C LEU A 8 -11.74 2.61 -18.45
N ARG A 9 -11.99 3.76 -17.81
CA ARG A 9 -10.96 4.51 -17.05
C ARG A 9 -10.45 3.72 -15.86
N TRP A 10 -11.34 3.07 -15.11
CA TRP A 10 -10.95 2.21 -13.99
C TRP A 10 -10.10 1.02 -14.47
N TRP A 11 -10.52 0.36 -15.55
CA TRP A 11 -9.80 -0.75 -16.17
C TRP A 11 -8.40 -0.35 -16.65
N LEU A 12 -8.25 0.85 -17.21
CA LEU A 12 -6.95 1.39 -17.61
C LEU A 12 -6.03 1.60 -16.41
N ILE A 13 -6.55 2.17 -15.31
CA ILE A 13 -5.78 2.34 -14.06
C ILE A 13 -5.36 0.98 -13.51
N PHE A 14 -6.24 -0.02 -13.58
CA PHE A 14 -5.96 -1.39 -13.13
C PHE A 14 -4.82 -2.04 -13.93
N ILE A 15 -4.84 -1.94 -15.26
CA ILE A 15 -3.74 -2.43 -16.11
C ILE A 15 -2.43 -1.72 -15.80
N LEU A 16 -2.47 -0.40 -15.60
CA LEU A 16 -1.27 0.38 -15.27
C LEU A 16 -0.65 -0.06 -13.94
N MET A 17 -1.49 -0.37 -12.93
CA MET A 17 -1.01 -0.92 -11.65
C MET A 17 -0.41 -2.32 -11.78
N ILE A 18 -0.98 -3.18 -12.62
CA ILE A 18 -0.39 -4.50 -12.92
C ILE A 18 0.98 -4.32 -13.58
N LEU A 19 1.08 -3.43 -14.56
CA LEU A 19 2.32 -3.17 -15.28
C LEU A 19 3.40 -2.60 -14.35
N GLY A 20 3.04 -1.67 -13.47
CA GLY A 20 3.93 -1.18 -12.41
C GLY A 20 4.37 -2.28 -11.43
N SER A 21 3.46 -3.17 -11.04
CA SER A 21 3.76 -4.30 -10.14
C SER A 21 4.71 -5.32 -10.80
N ILE A 22 4.54 -5.57 -12.11
CA ILE A 22 5.45 -6.43 -12.88
C ILE A 22 6.84 -5.81 -12.95
N THR A 23 6.96 -4.51 -13.20
CA THR A 23 8.26 -3.83 -13.21
C THR A 23 8.96 -3.94 -11.85
N LEU A 24 8.23 -3.80 -10.75
CA LEU A 24 8.75 -3.97 -9.38
C LEU A 24 9.19 -5.42 -9.08
N TYR A 25 8.51 -6.40 -9.68
CA TYR A 25 8.88 -7.81 -9.58
C TYR A 25 10.17 -8.10 -10.36
N VAL A 26 10.29 -7.57 -11.58
CA VAL A 26 11.47 -7.76 -12.44
C VAL A 26 12.71 -7.05 -11.89
N THR A 27 12.55 -5.90 -11.23
CA THR A 27 13.66 -5.20 -10.57
C THR A 27 14.11 -5.84 -9.25
N GLY A 28 13.44 -6.91 -8.79
CA GLY A 28 13.79 -7.59 -7.54
C GLY A 28 13.52 -6.78 -6.27
N MET A 29 12.93 -5.59 -6.39
CA MET A 29 12.65 -4.74 -5.22
C MET A 29 11.67 -5.39 -4.24
N ILE A 30 10.74 -6.21 -4.74
CA ILE A 30 9.81 -6.95 -3.90
C ILE A 30 10.55 -8.01 -3.06
N ASP A 31 11.57 -8.66 -3.63
CA ASP A 31 12.41 -9.61 -2.90
C ASP A 31 13.29 -8.91 -1.87
N GLU A 32 13.84 -7.74 -2.19
CA GLU A 32 14.60 -6.92 -1.24
C GLU A 32 13.74 -6.51 -0.04
N ILE A 33 12.50 -6.05 -0.29
CA ILE A 33 11.54 -5.67 0.75
C ILE A 33 11.15 -6.90 1.59
N ASN A 34 10.83 -8.03 0.96
CA ASN A 34 10.44 -9.25 1.69
C ASN A 34 11.59 -9.88 2.48
N ARG A 35 12.83 -9.76 2.00
CA ARG A 35 14.02 -10.30 2.66
C ARG A 35 14.46 -9.43 3.84
N ALA A 36 14.20 -8.13 3.75
CA ALA A 36 14.55 -7.18 4.79
C ALA A 36 13.45 -6.99 5.86
N ASP A 37 12.19 -7.33 5.54
CA ASP A 37 11.06 -7.19 6.48
C ASP A 37 10.95 -8.37 7.47
N PHE A 38 11.57 -8.23 8.65
CA PHE A 38 11.53 -9.21 9.74
C PHE A 38 10.10 -9.54 10.23
N THR A 39 9.15 -8.63 10.06
CA THR A 39 7.78 -8.77 10.59
C THR A 39 6.79 -9.36 9.59
N LYS A 40 7.18 -9.43 8.31
CA LYS A 40 6.30 -9.79 7.18
C LYS A 40 5.02 -8.95 7.08
N ILE A 41 4.98 -7.75 7.69
CA ILE A 41 3.83 -6.84 7.63
C ILE A 41 3.60 -6.37 6.19
N SER A 42 4.65 -6.24 5.37
CA SER A 42 4.54 -5.90 3.94
C SER A 42 3.67 -6.91 3.17
N PHE A 43 3.73 -8.20 3.50
CA PHE A 43 2.91 -9.22 2.85
C PHE A 43 1.42 -9.03 3.14
N PHE A 44 1.08 -8.61 4.37
CA PHE A 44 -0.27 -8.28 4.75
C PHE A 44 -0.78 -7.02 4.05
N ILE A 45 0.07 -5.99 3.90
CA ILE A 45 -0.25 -4.77 3.15
C ILE A 45 -0.55 -5.08 1.69
N TYR A 46 0.29 -5.90 1.02
CA TYR A 46 0.06 -6.31 -0.36
C TYR A 46 -1.22 -7.15 -0.53
N GLY A 47 -1.46 -8.10 0.38
CA GLY A 47 -2.68 -8.89 0.36
C GLY A 47 -3.94 -8.05 0.53
N LEU A 48 -3.94 -7.10 1.48
CA LEU A 48 -5.05 -6.20 1.72
C LEU A 48 -5.26 -5.26 0.53
N PHE A 49 -4.18 -4.76 -0.09
CA PHE A 49 -4.26 -3.96 -1.31
C PHE A 49 -4.90 -4.71 -2.47
N ILE A 50 -4.52 -5.97 -2.72
CA ILE A 50 -5.10 -6.78 -3.81
C ILE A 50 -6.60 -7.01 -3.57
N VAL A 51 -6.98 -7.42 -2.36
CA VAL A 51 -8.38 -7.66 -2.00
C VAL A 51 -9.22 -6.39 -2.21
N PHE A 52 -8.72 -5.23 -1.77
CA PHE A 52 -9.46 -3.98 -1.91
C PHE A 52 -9.43 -3.39 -3.32
N SER A 53 -8.37 -3.61 -4.09
CA SER A 53 -8.32 -3.25 -5.52
C SER A 53 -9.35 -4.06 -6.32
N ILE A 54 -9.46 -5.36 -6.04
CA ILE A 54 -10.50 -6.24 -6.63
C ILE A 54 -11.89 -5.81 -6.18
N HIS A 55 -12.09 -5.54 -4.88
CA HIS A 55 -13.38 -5.08 -4.35
C HIS A 55 -13.83 -3.77 -5.01
N THR A 56 -12.93 -2.80 -5.19
CA THR A 56 -13.20 -1.53 -5.88
C THR A 56 -13.55 -1.74 -7.36
N GLY A 57 -12.95 -2.75 -8.00
CA GLY A 57 -13.29 -3.15 -9.37
C GLY A 57 -14.66 -3.76 -9.54
N ILE A 58 -15.01 -4.71 -8.66
CA ILE A 58 -16.35 -5.31 -8.63
C ILE A 58 -17.39 -4.23 -8.36
N LEU A 59 -17.09 -3.29 -7.47
CA LEU A 59 -17.98 -2.19 -7.15
C LEU A 59 -18.20 -1.27 -8.35
N THR A 60 -17.13 -0.90 -9.05
CA THR A 60 -17.20 -0.09 -10.27
C THR A 60 -18.02 -0.76 -11.38
N TYR A 61 -17.89 -2.09 -11.52
CA TYR A 61 -18.70 -2.87 -12.45
C TYR A 61 -20.19 -2.93 -12.04
N ARG A 62 -20.48 -3.11 -10.75
CA ARG A 62 -21.87 -3.12 -10.22
C ARG A 62 -22.54 -1.75 -10.32
N SER A 63 -21.80 -0.65 -10.12
CA SER A 63 -22.28 0.73 -10.31
C SER A 63 -22.78 0.95 -11.73
N CYS A 64 -22.09 0.40 -12.73
CA CYS A 64 -22.48 0.53 -14.14
C CYS A 64 -23.75 -0.26 -14.50
N LYS A 65 -24.06 -1.32 -13.74
CA LYS A 65 -25.20 -2.22 -14.02
C LYS A 65 -26.46 -1.91 -13.19
N THR A 66 -26.30 -1.34 -12.00
CA THR A 66 -27.39 -1.27 -10.98
C THR A 66 -27.76 0.17 -10.59
N GLY A 67 -27.03 1.19 -11.06
CA GLY A 67 -27.43 2.60 -10.98
C GLY A 67 -27.22 3.29 -9.63
N HIS A 68 -27.31 2.61 -8.48
CA HIS A 68 -27.02 3.18 -7.15
C HIS A 68 -26.28 2.19 -6.26
N ILE A 69 -25.10 2.56 -5.76
CA ILE A 69 -24.43 1.88 -4.64
C ILE A 69 -23.75 2.90 -3.72
N ASN A 70 -24.09 2.84 -2.43
CA ASN A 70 -23.53 3.70 -1.36
C ASN A 70 -22.22 3.17 -0.77
N GLU A 71 -21.52 2.26 -1.45
CA GLU A 71 -20.34 1.58 -0.88
C GLU A 71 -19.03 2.38 -1.10
N GLY A 72 -19.08 3.54 -1.77
CA GLY A 72 -17.92 4.41 -1.96
C GLY A 72 -17.29 4.88 -0.64
N GLU A 73 -18.09 5.05 0.41
CA GLU A 73 -17.61 5.41 1.76
C GLU A 73 -16.76 4.30 2.40
N THR A 74 -17.13 3.03 2.17
CA THR A 74 -16.37 1.88 2.70
C THR A 74 -15.00 1.78 2.06
N GLY A 75 -14.90 2.03 0.75
CA GLY A 75 -13.62 2.09 0.06
C GLY A 75 -12.72 3.22 0.57
N TRP A 76 -13.28 4.41 0.79
CA TRP A 76 -12.52 5.57 1.27
C TRP A 76 -12.01 5.36 2.70
N PHE A 77 -12.84 4.77 3.57
CA PHE A 77 -12.46 4.35 4.91
C PHE A 77 -11.26 3.41 4.89
N VAL A 78 -11.27 2.43 3.99
CA VAL A 78 -10.17 1.45 3.90
C VAL A 78 -8.89 2.10 3.41
N ALA A 79 -8.97 3.01 2.43
CA ALA A 79 -7.79 3.71 1.96
C ALA A 79 -7.11 4.51 3.10
N ASP A 80 -7.89 5.12 4.00
CA ASP A 80 -7.36 5.77 5.20
C ASP A 80 -6.77 4.77 6.20
N LYS A 81 -7.37 3.58 6.35
CA LYS A 81 -6.78 2.52 7.18
C LYS A 81 -5.48 1.98 6.62
N LEU A 82 -5.34 1.89 5.30
CA LEU A 82 -4.11 1.44 4.66
C LEU A 82 -2.96 2.46 4.85
N MET A 83 -3.28 3.76 4.76
CA MET A 83 -2.35 4.84 5.12
C MET A 83 -1.92 4.74 6.58
N ALA A 84 -2.88 4.59 7.50
CA ALA A 84 -2.60 4.42 8.92
C ALA A 84 -1.75 3.18 9.21
N LEU A 85 -2.02 2.06 8.53
CA LEU A 85 -1.25 0.83 8.67
C LEU A 85 0.20 0.99 8.21
N GLY A 86 0.44 1.71 7.11
CA GLY A 86 1.80 2.05 6.66
C GLY A 86 2.57 2.89 7.69
N MET A 87 1.91 3.84 8.35
CA MET A 87 2.50 4.61 9.45
C MET A 87 2.71 3.77 10.71
N VAL A 88 1.84 2.80 11.02
CA VAL A 88 2.05 1.86 12.14
C VAL A 88 3.25 0.96 11.86
N GLY A 89 3.48 0.59 10.60
CA GLY A 89 4.65 -0.17 10.16
C GLY A 89 5.98 0.50 10.53
N THR A 90 6.09 1.84 10.42
CA THR A 90 7.31 2.53 10.87
C THR A 90 7.51 2.42 12.35
N VAL A 91 6.45 2.63 13.13
CA VAL A 91 6.53 2.60 14.59
C VAL A 91 7.03 1.23 15.04
N ILE A 92 6.51 0.16 14.47
CA ILE A 92 6.94 -1.22 14.77
C ILE A 92 8.38 -1.46 14.31
N GLY A 93 8.76 -1.04 13.10
CA GLY A 93 10.12 -1.20 12.58
C GLY A 93 11.17 -0.44 13.41
N PHE A 94 10.85 0.78 13.84
CA PHE A 94 11.69 1.56 14.74
C PHE A 94 11.84 0.90 16.12
N ILE A 95 10.75 0.38 16.70
CA ILE A 95 10.80 -0.34 17.99
C ILE A 95 11.74 -1.55 17.89
N TYR A 96 11.61 -2.36 16.84
CA TYR A 96 12.44 -3.56 16.65
C TYR A 96 13.92 -3.21 16.46
N THR A 97 14.19 -2.17 15.68
CA THR A 97 15.55 -1.67 15.42
C THR A 97 16.22 -1.22 16.71
N LEU A 98 15.53 -0.40 17.52
CA LEU A 98 16.04 0.06 18.81
C LEU A 98 16.25 -1.11 19.77
N GLN A 99 15.31 -2.05 19.85
CA GLN A 99 15.44 -3.23 20.72
C GLN A 99 16.69 -4.07 20.38
N SER A 100 16.94 -4.32 19.09
CA SER A 100 18.10 -5.11 18.64
C SER A 100 19.45 -4.46 18.99
N VAL A 101 19.51 -3.13 18.94
CA VAL A 101 20.71 -2.34 19.24
C VAL A 101 20.99 -2.30 20.74
N PHE A 102 19.98 -2.09 21.58
CA PHE A 102 20.19 -1.93 23.04
C PHE A 102 20.39 -3.24 23.81
N VAL A 103 19.96 -4.39 23.29
CA VAL A 103 20.07 -5.68 23.99
C VAL A 103 21.48 -6.31 23.85
N GLY A 104 22.30 -5.86 22.90
CA GLY A 104 23.60 -6.49 22.59
C GLY A 104 24.83 -5.56 22.56
N LEU A 105 24.68 -4.28 22.92
CA LEU A 105 25.77 -3.32 22.83
C LEU A 105 26.69 -3.32 24.07
N ASP A 106 27.91 -3.84 23.89
CA ASP A 106 29.03 -3.50 24.75
C ASP A 106 29.67 -2.21 24.23
N THR A 107 29.44 -1.09 24.93
CA THR A 107 29.88 0.26 24.53
C THR A 107 31.39 0.45 24.51
N SER A 108 32.14 -0.58 24.91
CA SER A 108 33.60 -0.55 25.08
C SER A 108 34.37 -0.85 23.78
N SER A 109 33.72 -1.41 22.74
CA SER A 109 34.36 -1.73 21.46
C SER A 109 33.81 -0.91 20.29
N THR A 110 34.70 -0.33 19.50
CA THR A 110 34.37 0.39 18.26
C THR A 110 33.70 -0.50 17.21
N GLU A 111 34.03 -1.81 17.20
CA GLU A 111 33.46 -2.81 16.30
C GLU A 111 31.97 -3.10 16.61
N ALA A 112 31.59 -3.22 17.89
CA ALA A 112 30.19 -3.39 18.29
C ALA A 112 29.35 -2.15 17.93
N MET A 113 29.93 -0.96 18.06
CA MET A 113 29.28 0.31 17.68
C MET A 113 29.06 0.40 16.16
N GLN A 114 30.01 -0.07 15.35
CA GLN A 114 29.88 -0.12 13.90
C GLN A 114 28.83 -1.14 13.44
N GLY A 115 28.76 -2.31 14.09
CA GLY A 115 27.71 -3.32 13.85
C GLY A 115 26.31 -2.83 14.24
N ALA A 116 26.19 -2.10 15.35
CA ALA A 116 24.93 -1.48 15.77
C ALA A 116 24.47 -0.39 14.79
N LEU A 117 25.38 0.46 14.30
CA LEU A 117 25.06 1.48 13.29
C LEU A 117 24.59 0.85 11.97
N SER A 118 25.22 -0.24 11.54
CA SER A 118 24.81 -0.99 10.34
C SER A 118 23.41 -1.61 10.49
N SER A 119 23.14 -2.21 11.66
CA SER A 119 21.83 -2.78 11.99
C SER A 119 20.74 -1.69 12.07
N MET A 120 21.09 -0.52 12.61
CA MET A 120 20.19 0.63 12.66
C MET A 120 19.83 1.18 11.28
N SER A 121 20.81 1.26 10.37
CA SER A 121 20.59 1.68 8.98
C SER A 121 19.63 0.74 8.25
N THR A 122 19.81 -0.58 8.43
CA THR A 122 18.95 -1.60 7.82
C THR A 122 17.54 -1.60 8.41
N GLY A 123 17.42 -1.44 9.73
CA GLY A 123 16.12 -1.35 10.40
C GLY A 123 15.34 -0.07 10.06
N MET A 124 16.04 1.03 9.78
CA MET A 124 15.41 2.26 9.30
C MET A 124 14.94 2.15 7.85
N SER A 125 15.74 1.57 6.95
CA SER A 125 15.37 1.45 5.53
C SER A 125 14.12 0.57 5.34
N THR A 126 14.01 -0.52 6.09
CA THR A 126 12.85 -1.43 6.07
C THR A 126 11.55 -0.77 6.53
N ALA A 127 11.62 0.03 7.59
CA ALA A 127 10.49 0.84 8.07
C ALA A 127 10.01 1.84 6.99
N LEU A 128 10.95 2.49 6.30
CA LEU A 128 10.64 3.44 5.23
C LEU A 128 10.00 2.74 4.01
N TYR A 129 10.48 1.56 3.61
CA TYR A 129 9.86 0.78 2.52
C TYR A 129 8.42 0.38 2.84
N THR A 130 8.17 -0.07 4.07
CA THR A 130 6.81 -0.44 4.52
C THR A 130 5.87 0.77 4.46
N THR A 131 6.35 1.94 4.88
CA THR A 131 5.58 3.21 4.80
C THR A 131 5.25 3.58 3.37
N ALA A 132 6.27 3.58 2.51
CA ALA A 132 6.12 3.92 1.11
C ALA A 132 5.08 3.00 0.46
N SER A 133 5.15 1.70 0.75
CA SER A 133 4.16 0.74 0.25
C SER A 133 2.73 1.07 0.70
N GLY A 134 2.50 1.36 1.99
CA GLY A 134 1.18 1.70 2.52
C GLY A 134 0.62 3.02 1.97
N LEU A 135 1.47 4.04 1.82
CA LEU A 135 1.10 5.34 1.24
C LEU A 135 0.78 5.22 -0.26
N ILE A 136 1.63 4.53 -1.03
CA ILE A 136 1.41 4.30 -2.46
C ILE A 136 0.11 3.51 -2.67
N CYS A 137 -0.09 2.44 -1.93
CA CYS A 137 -1.30 1.62 -2.03
C CYS A 137 -2.58 2.41 -1.66
N SER A 138 -2.52 3.23 -0.60
CA SER A 138 -3.63 4.11 -0.19
C SER A 138 -3.96 5.14 -1.28
N LEU A 139 -2.94 5.77 -1.85
CA LEU A 139 -3.10 6.76 -2.91
C LEU A 139 -3.74 6.13 -4.16
N LEU A 140 -3.25 4.96 -4.58
CA LEU A 140 -3.79 4.25 -5.74
C LEU A 140 -5.27 3.88 -5.54
N LEU A 141 -5.65 3.39 -4.36
CA LEU A 141 -7.06 3.12 -4.02
C LEU A 141 -7.91 4.39 -4.04
N LYS A 142 -7.42 5.50 -3.48
CA LYS A 142 -8.13 6.80 -3.52
C LYS A 142 -8.36 7.28 -4.95
N VAL A 143 -7.40 7.08 -5.85
CA VAL A 143 -7.55 7.42 -7.28
C VAL A 143 -8.64 6.57 -7.94
N GLN A 144 -8.68 5.27 -7.67
CA GLN A 144 -9.75 4.39 -8.19
C GLN A 144 -11.13 4.82 -7.67
N LEU A 145 -11.24 5.14 -6.38
CA LEU A 145 -12.48 5.57 -5.73
C LEU A 145 -12.94 6.96 -6.20
N PHE A 146 -12.00 7.88 -6.44
CA PHE A 146 -12.30 9.18 -7.00
C PHE A 146 -12.90 9.04 -8.41
N ASN A 147 -12.31 8.20 -9.25
CA ASN A 147 -12.88 7.92 -10.58
C ASN A 147 -14.28 7.28 -10.49
N LEU A 148 -14.52 6.39 -9.53
CA LEU A 148 -15.84 5.82 -9.27
C LEU A 148 -16.88 6.89 -8.89
N SER A 149 -16.55 7.76 -7.92
CA SER A 149 -17.42 8.85 -7.46
C SER A 149 -17.80 9.80 -8.60
N GLN A 150 -16.82 10.20 -9.42
CA GLN A 150 -17.06 11.02 -10.61
C GLN A 150 -17.92 10.31 -11.66
N GLY A 151 -17.76 8.99 -11.80
CA GLY A 151 -18.60 8.16 -12.68
C GLY A 151 -20.06 8.11 -12.23
N GLN A 152 -20.32 8.06 -10.92
CA GLN A 152 -21.67 8.10 -10.37
C GLN A 152 -22.33 9.47 -10.59
N LYS A 153 -21.65 10.57 -10.24
CA LYS A 153 -22.19 11.94 -10.42
C LYS A 153 -22.63 12.22 -11.86
N ASN A 154 -21.81 11.84 -12.84
CA ASN A 154 -22.13 12.02 -14.26
C ASN A 154 -23.33 11.18 -14.76
N SER A 155 -23.74 10.16 -14.02
CA SER A 155 -24.91 9.33 -14.32
C SER A 155 -26.22 9.88 -13.74
N HIS A 156 -26.15 10.81 -12.78
CA HIS A 156 -27.32 11.49 -12.21
C HIS A 156 -27.69 12.78 -12.95
N GLU A 157 -26.74 13.39 -13.67
CA GLU A 157 -26.91 14.65 -14.41
C GLU A 157 -27.33 14.47 -15.88
N GLY A 158 -27.59 13.24 -16.35
CA GLY A 158 -27.97 12.97 -17.75
C GLY A 158 -29.08 11.95 -17.85
#